data_AF-A0A2H1VR54-F1
#
_entry.id   AF-A0A2H1VR54-F1
#
_cell.length_a   1.000
_cell.length_b   1.000
_cell.length_c   1.000
_cell.angle_alpha   90.00
_cell.angle_beta   90.00
_cell.angle_gamma   90.00
#
_symmetry.space_group_name_H-M   'P 1'
#
loop_
_entity.id
_entity.type
_entity.pdbx_description
1 polymer ?
#
loop_
_entity_poly.entity_id
_entity_poly.type
_entity_poly.pdbx_seq_one_letter_code
_entity_poly.pdbx_strand_id
1 'polypeptide(L)'
;MEDENISNEIILNYEIHQLTPVPSPATPHSSVSQPSPNPTEPVSVCKCLLSPEPEPEPIISERKKMMFSAVARTEGYLRDRRIPELIRFLLCKVLARDPDSNVSTFLSQLLDDCMLYRAGLGNPPVLFEDRHLKAIIKSFDPGQRGWLTVGQVRRAFQTLGLTPDDDLLYDRTPTDIVFQSLKEKQELELFNLLTAGMKPWHADEGSEP
;
A
#
# COMPACT_ATOMS: atom_id res chain seq x y z
N MET A 1 -33.67 -5.08 -18.00
CA MET A 1 -33.51 -3.65 -18.29
C MET A 1 -33.13 -2.97 -16.99
N GLU A 2 -32.01 -3.38 -16.39
CA GLU A 2 -31.56 -2.95 -15.06
C GLU A 2 -30.01 -3.09 -14.95
N ASP A 3 -29.25 -2.61 -15.94
CA ASP A 3 -27.78 -2.77 -15.97
C ASP A 3 -27.01 -1.44 -16.13
N GLU A 4 -27.65 -0.28 -15.95
CA GLU A 4 -26.98 1.03 -16.13
C GLU A 4 -26.58 1.73 -14.82
N ASN A 5 -26.96 1.21 -13.65
CA ASN A 5 -26.85 2.01 -12.41
C ASN A 5 -25.53 1.86 -11.63
N ILE A 6 -24.71 0.83 -11.91
CA ILE A 6 -23.48 0.57 -11.14
C ILE A 6 -22.29 1.38 -11.67
N SER A 7 -22.32 1.82 -12.93
CA SER A 7 -21.21 2.59 -13.53
C SER A 7 -21.14 4.04 -13.01
N ASN A 8 -22.24 4.60 -12.50
CA ASN A 8 -22.28 6.00 -12.06
C ASN A 8 -21.80 6.19 -10.60
N GLU A 9 -21.95 5.21 -9.73
CA GLU A 9 -21.50 5.33 -8.32
C GLU A 9 -19.97 5.28 -8.17
N ILE A 10 -19.26 4.57 -9.05
CA ILE A 10 -17.80 4.50 -9.00
C ILE A 10 -17.16 5.81 -9.51
N ILE A 11 -17.83 6.53 -10.41
CA ILE A 11 -17.33 7.79 -10.99
C ILE A 11 -17.54 8.96 -10.01
N LEU A 12 -18.67 8.99 -9.27
CA LEU A 12 -19.00 10.10 -8.37
C LEU A 12 -18.07 10.20 -7.14
N ASN A 13 -17.48 9.10 -6.69
CA ASN A 13 -16.60 9.12 -5.52
C ASN A 13 -15.18 9.66 -5.80
N TYR A 14 -14.79 9.83 -7.07
CA TYR A 14 -13.47 10.37 -7.42
C TYR A 14 -13.45 11.90 -7.56
N GLU A 15 -14.59 12.55 -7.80
CA GLU A 15 -14.67 14.01 -8.01
C GLU A 15 -14.80 14.83 -6.71
N ILE A 16 -15.14 14.22 -5.58
CA ILE A 16 -15.37 14.95 -4.32
C ILE A 16 -14.05 15.32 -3.59
N HIS A 17 -12.91 14.71 -3.94
CA HIS A 17 -11.64 14.94 -3.25
C HIS A 17 -10.69 16.00 -3.87
N GLN A 18 -11.11 16.77 -4.89
CA GLN A 18 -10.23 17.77 -5.54
C GLN A 18 -10.53 19.26 -5.25
N LEU A 19 -11.42 19.59 -4.31
CA LEU A 19 -11.72 21.00 -3.99
C LEU A 19 -11.21 21.41 -2.60
N THR A 20 -9.88 21.58 -2.48
CA THR A 20 -9.33 22.52 -1.49
C THR A 20 -8.27 23.40 -2.17
N PRO A 21 -8.44 24.73 -2.20
CA PRO A 21 -7.44 25.62 -2.78
C PRO A 21 -6.27 25.82 -1.82
N VAL A 22 -5.06 25.58 -2.32
CA VAL A 22 -3.79 25.91 -1.65
C VAL A 22 -3.59 27.43 -1.70
N PRO A 23 -3.30 28.11 -0.57
CA PRO A 23 -3.01 29.55 -0.59
C PRO A 23 -1.61 29.83 -1.18
N SER A 24 -1.55 30.80 -2.10
CA SER A 24 -0.32 31.28 -2.74
C SER A 24 0.60 32.06 -1.79
N PRO A 25 1.92 32.06 -2.01
CA PRO A 25 2.89 32.78 -1.19
C PRO A 25 2.88 34.28 -1.49
N ALA A 26 2.96 35.09 -0.43
CA ALA A 26 3.00 36.55 -0.48
C ALA A 26 4.32 37.08 -1.07
N THR A 27 4.21 38.10 -1.92
CA THR A 27 5.28 38.96 -2.43
C THR A 27 5.88 39.87 -1.34
N PRO A 28 7.20 40.11 -1.31
CA PRO A 28 7.82 41.00 -0.34
C PRO A 28 7.76 42.48 -0.77
N HIS A 29 7.37 43.34 0.16
CA HIS A 29 7.38 44.80 0.02
C HIS A 29 8.79 45.39 0.17
N SER A 30 9.05 46.42 -0.64
CA SER A 30 10.28 47.22 -0.72
C SER A 30 10.48 48.18 0.47
N SER A 31 11.71 48.17 0.98
CA SER A 31 12.57 49.28 1.45
C SER A 31 11.95 50.58 1.98
N VAL A 32 12.17 50.83 3.28
CA VAL A 32 12.17 52.17 3.91
C VAL A 32 13.42 52.32 4.81
N SER A 33 13.94 53.54 4.81
CA SER A 33 15.27 54.01 5.21
C SER A 33 15.62 53.96 6.69
N GLN A 34 16.92 53.75 6.98
CA GLN A 34 17.55 53.81 8.31
C GLN A 34 17.81 55.26 8.78
N PRO A 35 17.76 55.50 10.10
CA PRO A 35 18.66 56.43 10.79
C PRO A 35 19.72 55.70 11.62
N SER A 36 20.93 56.28 11.62
CA SER A 36 22.19 55.84 12.25
C SER A 36 22.08 55.46 13.74
N PRO A 37 22.77 54.40 14.22
CA PRO A 37 22.81 54.03 15.63
C PRO A 37 23.95 54.72 16.39
N ASN A 38 23.64 55.13 17.62
CA ASN A 38 24.57 55.57 18.66
C ASN A 38 25.33 54.34 19.22
N PRO A 39 26.64 54.41 19.50
CA PRO A 39 27.43 53.22 19.83
C PRO A 39 27.52 53.02 21.35
N THR A 40 26.46 52.54 22.01
CA THR A 40 26.60 52.03 23.40
C THR A 40 25.52 51.05 23.88
N GLU A 41 25.05 50.14 23.04
CA GLU A 41 24.26 48.99 23.54
C GLU A 41 24.93 47.68 23.14
N PRO A 42 25.16 46.76 24.10
CA PRO A 42 25.72 45.45 23.79
C PRO A 42 24.73 44.70 22.89
N VAL A 43 25.21 44.29 21.72
CA VAL A 43 24.45 43.49 20.75
C VAL A 43 23.93 42.24 21.46
N SER A 44 22.61 42.13 21.61
CA SER A 44 21.96 40.94 22.13
C SER A 44 22.03 39.83 21.08
N VAL A 45 23.01 38.94 21.24
CA VAL A 45 23.19 37.80 20.35
C VAL A 45 21.97 36.87 20.48
N CYS A 46 21.34 36.50 19.36
CA CYS A 46 20.24 35.52 19.30
C CYS A 46 20.67 34.26 20.07
N LYS A 47 19.81 33.73 20.95
CA LYS A 47 20.01 32.41 21.60
C LYS A 47 20.26 31.27 20.61
N CYS A 48 19.93 31.50 19.35
CA CYS A 48 20.09 30.69 18.16
C CYS A 48 21.55 30.52 17.71
N LEU A 49 22.43 31.45 18.10
CA LEU A 49 23.87 31.46 17.79
C LEU A 49 24.73 30.98 18.97
N LEU A 50 24.13 30.77 20.13
CA LEU A 50 24.75 30.05 21.24
C LEU A 50 24.64 28.56 20.92
N SER A 51 25.76 27.82 20.99
CA SER A 51 25.75 26.37 20.82
C SER A 51 24.62 25.78 21.67
N PRO A 52 23.78 24.88 21.12
CA PRO A 52 22.69 24.29 21.87
C PRO A 52 23.28 23.71 23.15
N GLU A 53 22.82 24.21 24.30
CA GLU A 53 23.04 23.51 25.57
C GLU A 53 22.59 22.07 25.34
N PRO A 54 23.38 21.07 25.74
CA PRO A 54 22.98 19.68 25.60
C PRO A 54 21.69 19.51 26.39
N GLU A 55 20.56 19.44 25.67
CA GLU A 55 19.28 19.20 26.31
C GLU A 55 19.40 17.90 27.10
N PRO A 56 18.95 17.87 28.36
CA PRO A 56 19.03 16.66 29.17
C PRO A 56 18.29 15.55 28.43
N GLU A 57 19.00 14.45 28.18
CA GLU A 57 18.40 13.28 27.53
C GLU A 57 17.10 12.94 28.25
N PRO A 58 16.00 12.72 27.51
CA PRO A 58 14.71 12.47 28.12
C PRO A 58 14.85 11.25 29.04
N ILE A 59 14.58 11.44 30.34
CA ILE A 59 14.63 10.37 31.33
C ILE A 59 13.44 9.43 31.04
N ILE A 60 13.68 8.45 30.15
CA ILE A 60 12.74 7.39 29.84
C ILE A 60 12.77 6.41 31.01
N SER A 61 11.67 6.35 31.78
CA SER A 61 11.55 5.39 32.87
C SER A 61 11.72 3.95 32.37
N GLU A 62 12.26 3.06 33.20
CA GLU A 62 12.43 1.64 32.86
C GLU A 62 11.12 0.99 32.37
N ARG A 63 9.98 1.38 32.95
CA ARG A 63 8.65 0.97 32.48
C ARG A 63 8.40 1.37 31.03
N LYS A 64 8.76 2.59 30.62
CA LYS A 64 8.63 3.06 29.23
C LYS A 64 9.57 2.28 28.30
N LYS A 65 10.81 2.01 28.72
CA LYS A 65 11.75 1.18 27.93
C LYS A 65 11.20 -0.23 27.69
N MET A 66 10.68 -0.88 28.72
CA MET A 66 10.05 -2.20 28.59
C MET A 66 8.85 -2.16 27.64
N MET A 67 7.97 -1.16 27.79
CA MET A 67 6.80 -0.98 26.91
C MET A 67 7.21 -0.79 25.46
N PHE A 68 8.17 0.08 25.16
CA PHE A 68 8.67 0.28 23.80
C PHE A 68 9.32 -0.99 23.23
N SER A 69 10.06 -1.75 24.04
CA SER A 69 10.63 -3.03 23.60
C SER A 69 9.54 -4.04 23.24
N ALA A 70 8.45 -4.10 24.02
CA ALA A 70 7.33 -5.01 23.76
C ALA A 70 6.57 -4.60 22.50
N VAL A 71 6.31 -3.31 22.32
CA VAL A 71 5.68 -2.77 21.11
C VAL A 71 6.52 -3.07 19.88
N ALA A 72 7.83 -2.80 19.92
CA ALA A 72 8.74 -3.06 18.81
C ALA A 72 8.78 -4.55 18.42
N ARG A 73 8.79 -5.46 19.42
CA ARG A 73 8.72 -6.91 19.14
C ARG A 73 7.40 -7.32 18.49
N THR A 74 6.28 -6.80 19.00
CA THR A 74 4.95 -7.08 18.43
C THR A 74 4.83 -6.54 17.01
N GLU A 75 5.30 -5.31 16.77
CA GLU A 75 5.31 -4.69 15.45
C GLU A 75 6.16 -5.50 14.46
N GLY A 76 7.36 -5.92 14.86
CA GLY A 76 8.21 -6.80 14.06
C GLY A 76 7.50 -8.10 13.70
N TYR A 77 6.92 -8.79 14.70
CA TYR A 77 6.17 -10.03 14.46
C TYR A 77 5.00 -9.86 13.49
N LEU A 78 4.21 -8.78 13.63
CA LEU A 78 3.07 -8.52 12.76
C LEU A 78 3.50 -8.20 11.33
N ARG A 79 4.57 -7.40 11.17
CA ARG A 79 5.13 -7.00 9.87
C ARG A 79 5.77 -8.19 9.15
N ASP A 80 6.62 -8.95 9.84
CA ASP A 80 7.36 -10.07 9.27
C ASP A 80 6.42 -11.15 8.74
N ARG A 81 5.27 -11.35 9.39
CA ARG A 81 4.23 -12.30 8.97
C ARG A 81 3.14 -11.69 8.10
N ARG A 82 3.25 -10.41 7.72
CA ARG A 82 2.25 -9.68 6.92
C ARG A 82 0.81 -9.87 7.43
N ILE A 83 0.63 -9.92 8.76
CA ILE A 83 -0.69 -10.16 9.39
C ILE A 83 -1.71 -9.07 9.02
N PRO A 84 -1.37 -7.77 9.03
CA PRO A 84 -2.30 -6.72 8.61
C PRO A 84 -2.79 -6.90 7.16
N GLU A 85 -1.92 -7.32 6.24
CA GLU A 85 -2.24 -7.59 4.85
C GLU A 85 -3.16 -8.80 4.71
N LEU A 86 -2.92 -9.85 5.49
CA LEU A 86 -3.79 -11.03 5.51
C LEU A 86 -5.20 -10.67 6.00
N ILE A 87 -5.30 -9.91 7.09
CA ILE A 87 -6.60 -9.44 7.59
C ILE A 87 -7.31 -8.60 6.54
N ARG A 88 -6.60 -7.68 5.87
CA ARG A 88 -7.17 -6.88 4.78
C ARG A 88 -7.72 -7.77 3.65
N PHE A 89 -6.94 -8.77 3.22
CA PHE A 89 -7.38 -9.73 2.20
C PHE A 89 -8.67 -10.47 2.61
N LEU A 90 -8.71 -11.01 3.83
CA LEU A 90 -9.90 -11.71 4.36
C LEU A 90 -11.12 -10.78 4.41
N LEU A 91 -10.95 -9.54 4.86
CA LEU A 91 -12.03 -8.55 4.90
C LEU A 91 -12.52 -8.20 3.48
N CYS A 92 -11.62 -7.97 2.53
CA CYS A 92 -11.99 -7.71 1.14
C CYS A 92 -12.78 -8.88 0.53
N LYS A 93 -12.42 -10.12 0.86
CA LYS A 93 -13.16 -11.32 0.44
C LYS A 93 -14.56 -11.40 1.02
N VAL A 94 -14.72 -11.08 2.30
CA VAL A 94 -16.03 -11.01 2.96
C VAL A 94 -16.89 -9.95 2.29
N LEU A 95 -16.35 -8.74 2.09
CA LEU A 95 -17.08 -7.62 1.47
C LEU A 95 -17.46 -7.92 0.01
N ALA A 96 -16.59 -8.58 -0.75
CA ALA A 96 -16.86 -8.90 -2.15
C ALA A 96 -17.90 -10.01 -2.31
N ARG A 97 -17.98 -10.95 -1.35
CA ARG A 97 -18.93 -12.08 -1.42
C ARG A 97 -20.29 -11.75 -0.80
N ASP A 98 -20.30 -10.85 0.18
CA ASP A 98 -21.43 -10.49 1.03
C ASP A 98 -22.21 -11.72 1.56
N PRO A 99 -21.61 -12.54 2.43
CA PRO A 99 -22.27 -13.74 2.92
C PRO A 99 -23.39 -13.39 3.92
N ASP A 100 -24.64 -13.47 3.47
CA ASP A 100 -25.89 -13.06 4.14
C ASP A 100 -26.01 -13.38 5.65
N SER A 101 -25.37 -14.44 6.15
CA SER A 101 -25.49 -14.85 7.57
C SER A 101 -24.36 -15.70 8.16
N ASN A 102 -23.37 -16.14 7.37
CA ASN A 102 -22.37 -17.14 7.80
C ASN A 102 -20.93 -16.70 7.54
N VAL A 103 -20.58 -15.48 7.94
CA VAL A 103 -19.22 -14.93 7.81
C VAL A 103 -18.16 -15.85 8.42
N SER A 104 -18.44 -16.46 9.57
CA SER A 104 -17.50 -17.37 10.25
C SER A 104 -17.21 -18.63 9.45
N THR A 105 -18.24 -19.28 8.89
CA THR A 105 -18.11 -20.46 8.05
C THR A 105 -17.37 -20.13 6.76
N PHE A 106 -17.71 -19.00 6.14
CA PHE A 106 -17.02 -18.52 4.94
C PHE A 106 -15.53 -18.25 5.20
N LEU A 107 -15.19 -17.56 6.30
CA LEU A 107 -13.80 -17.29 6.66
C LEU A 107 -13.02 -18.58 6.96
N SER A 108 -13.65 -19.56 7.60
CA SER A 108 -13.02 -20.86 7.88
C SER A 108 -12.67 -21.58 6.58
N GLN A 109 -13.63 -21.65 5.64
CA GLN A 109 -13.41 -22.25 4.32
C GLN A 109 -12.33 -21.49 3.51
N LEU A 110 -12.37 -20.16 3.54
CA LEU A 110 -11.37 -19.33 2.87
C LEU A 110 -9.96 -19.57 3.42
N LEU A 111 -9.82 -19.74 4.73
CA LEU A 111 -8.54 -20.07 5.36
C LEU A 111 -8.08 -21.48 4.99
N ASP A 112 -8.99 -22.45 4.95
CA ASP A 112 -8.69 -23.81 4.49
C ASP A 112 -8.20 -23.80 3.04
N ASP A 113 -8.87 -23.07 2.15
CA ASP A 113 -8.45 -22.89 0.75
C ASP A 113 -7.07 -22.23 0.65
N CYS A 114 -6.79 -21.23 1.48
CA CYS A 114 -5.46 -20.61 1.55
C CYS A 114 -4.39 -21.61 1.99
N MET A 115 -4.70 -22.48 2.97
CA MET A 115 -3.78 -23.49 3.48
C MET A 115 -3.50 -24.58 2.46
N LEU A 116 -4.53 -25.02 1.72
CA LEU A 116 -4.39 -25.95 0.61
C LEU A 116 -3.51 -25.32 -0.49
N TYR A 117 -3.84 -24.11 -0.93
CA TYR A 117 -3.08 -23.43 -1.98
C TYR A 117 -1.60 -23.24 -1.60
N ARG A 118 -1.35 -22.84 -0.35
CA ARG A 118 0.02 -22.73 0.19
C ARG A 118 0.77 -24.07 0.17
N ALA A 119 0.07 -25.19 0.33
CA ALA A 119 0.64 -26.54 0.24
C ALA A 119 0.81 -27.03 -1.21
N GLY A 120 0.51 -26.20 -2.21
CA GLY A 120 0.53 -26.58 -3.63
C GLY A 120 -0.69 -27.41 -4.05
N LEU A 121 -1.77 -27.38 -3.25
CA LEU A 121 -3.00 -28.12 -3.50
C LEU A 121 -4.15 -27.15 -3.80
N GLY A 122 -4.97 -27.44 -4.81
CA GLY A 122 -6.14 -26.62 -5.12
C GLY A 122 -5.80 -25.30 -5.83
N ASN A 123 -6.82 -24.44 -5.95
CA ASN A 123 -6.74 -23.19 -6.70
C ASN A 123 -6.48 -22.01 -5.76
N PRO A 124 -5.78 -20.96 -6.23
CA PRO A 124 -5.57 -19.76 -5.43
C PRO A 124 -6.90 -19.06 -5.14
N PRO A 125 -7.22 -18.77 -3.87
CA PRO A 125 -8.41 -17.98 -3.52
C PRO A 125 -8.19 -16.48 -3.82
N VAL A 126 -7.93 -16.12 -5.09
CA VAL A 126 -7.60 -14.76 -5.54
C VAL A 126 -8.70 -13.73 -5.29
N LEU A 127 -8.33 -12.48 -4.98
CA LEU A 127 -9.31 -11.42 -4.73
C LEU A 127 -10.14 -11.09 -5.97
N PHE A 128 -9.50 -11.05 -7.15
CA PHE A 128 -10.14 -10.66 -8.39
C PHE A 128 -10.34 -11.88 -9.30
N GLU A 129 -11.59 -12.29 -9.45
CA GLU A 129 -12.01 -13.25 -10.48
C GLU A 129 -11.73 -12.74 -11.91
N ASP A 130 -11.65 -13.67 -12.87
CA ASP A 130 -11.44 -13.39 -14.29
C ASP A 130 -12.38 -12.32 -14.86
N ARG A 131 -13.63 -12.26 -14.40
CA ARG A 131 -14.59 -11.23 -14.84
C ARG A 131 -14.16 -9.83 -14.44
N HIS A 132 -13.55 -9.67 -13.27
CA HIS A 132 -13.05 -8.39 -12.76
C HIS A 132 -11.82 -7.97 -13.55
N LEU A 133 -10.88 -8.90 -13.79
CA LEU A 133 -9.70 -8.63 -14.61
C LEU A 133 -10.07 -8.23 -16.05
N LYS A 134 -11.02 -8.94 -16.67
CA LYS A 134 -11.55 -8.58 -17.99
C LYS A 134 -12.19 -7.19 -18.01
N ALA A 135 -12.93 -6.83 -16.96
CA ALA A 135 -13.55 -5.51 -16.85
C ALA A 135 -12.49 -4.39 -16.75
N ILE A 136 -11.42 -4.61 -15.99
CA ILE A 136 -10.27 -3.68 -15.91
C ILE A 136 -9.64 -3.50 -17.28
N ILE A 137 -9.32 -4.58 -17.99
CA ILE A 137 -8.69 -4.47 -19.31
C ILE A 137 -9.60 -3.72 -20.28
N LYS A 138 -10.90 -4.01 -20.26
CA LYS A 138 -11.89 -3.32 -21.09
C LYS A 138 -11.99 -1.83 -20.76
N SER A 139 -11.84 -1.42 -19.50
CA SER A 139 -11.86 0.00 -19.13
C SER A 139 -10.64 0.77 -19.65
N PHE A 140 -9.50 0.09 -19.81
CA PHE A 140 -8.30 0.66 -20.41
C PHE A 140 -8.20 0.49 -21.93
N ASP A 141 -8.96 -0.42 -22.55
CA ASP A 141 -9.13 -0.57 -24.00
C ASP A 141 -10.60 -0.49 -24.45
N PRO A 142 -11.29 0.65 -24.26
CA PRO A 142 -12.70 0.78 -24.62
C PRO A 142 -12.97 0.61 -26.12
N GLY A 143 -11.96 0.89 -26.95
CA GLY A 143 -12.02 0.74 -28.41
C GLY A 143 -11.73 -0.68 -28.91
N GLN A 144 -11.46 -1.64 -28.02
CA GLN A 144 -11.14 -3.03 -28.38
C GLN A 144 -10.02 -3.13 -29.42
N ARG A 145 -8.96 -2.31 -29.26
CA ARG A 145 -7.79 -2.35 -30.14
C ARG A 145 -6.98 -3.62 -29.96
N GLY A 146 -7.13 -4.31 -28.84
CA GLY A 146 -6.41 -5.54 -28.50
C GLY A 146 -5.03 -5.31 -27.88
N TRP A 147 -4.68 -4.07 -27.53
CA TRP A 147 -3.43 -3.74 -26.86
C TRP A 147 -3.55 -2.48 -25.99
N LEU A 148 -2.65 -2.38 -25.01
CA LEU A 148 -2.52 -1.26 -24.07
C LEU A 148 -1.14 -0.60 -24.19
N THR A 149 -1.10 0.72 -24.01
CA THR A 149 0.16 1.48 -23.83
C THR A 149 0.77 1.21 -22.45
N VAL A 150 2.07 1.46 -22.29
CA VAL A 150 2.77 1.43 -20.98
C VAL A 150 1.98 2.13 -19.87
N GLY A 151 1.48 3.33 -20.14
CA GLY A 151 0.72 4.13 -19.17
C GLY A 151 -0.67 3.55 -18.84
N GLN A 152 -1.28 2.79 -19.75
CA GLN A 152 -2.51 2.04 -19.49
C GLN A 152 -2.22 0.77 -18.69
N VAL A 153 -1.15 0.03 -19.04
CA VAL A 153 -0.72 -1.16 -18.29
C VAL A 153 -0.43 -0.80 -16.83
N ARG A 154 0.40 0.22 -16.57
CA ARG A 154 0.72 0.66 -15.20
C ARG A 154 -0.53 1.00 -14.39
N ARG A 155 -1.47 1.74 -15.00
CA ARG A 155 -2.72 2.11 -14.32
C ARG A 155 -3.62 0.91 -14.06
N ALA A 156 -3.70 -0.04 -14.99
CA ALA A 156 -4.48 -1.27 -14.79
C ALA A 156 -3.99 -2.08 -13.58
N PHE A 157 -2.67 -2.24 -13.43
CA PHE A 157 -2.07 -2.90 -12.26
C PHE A 157 -2.33 -2.10 -10.98
N GLN A 158 -2.10 -0.78 -11.00
CA GLN A 158 -2.31 0.09 -9.85
C GLN A 158 -3.77 0.10 -9.37
N THR A 159 -4.76 0.02 -10.27
CA THR A 159 -6.18 -0.08 -9.90
C THR A 159 -6.47 -1.30 -9.01
N LEU A 160 -5.69 -2.37 -9.16
CA LEU A 160 -5.81 -3.60 -8.37
C LEU A 160 -4.83 -3.66 -7.20
N GLY A 161 -4.05 -2.59 -6.97
CA GLY A 161 -2.99 -2.56 -5.96
C GLY A 161 -1.80 -3.44 -6.30
N LEU A 162 -1.61 -3.79 -7.59
CA LEU A 162 -0.52 -4.62 -8.09
C LEU A 162 0.56 -3.75 -8.74
N THR A 163 1.75 -4.33 -8.89
CA THR A 163 2.87 -3.70 -9.60
C THR A 163 3.19 -4.53 -10.84
N PRO A 164 3.24 -3.92 -12.05
CA PRO A 164 3.61 -4.65 -13.26
C PRO A 164 5.11 -4.97 -13.24
N ASP A 165 5.48 -6.08 -13.88
CA ASP A 165 6.88 -6.39 -14.12
C ASP A 165 7.44 -5.48 -15.23
N ASP A 166 8.71 -5.09 -15.10
CA ASP A 166 9.33 -4.12 -16.01
C ASP A 166 9.41 -4.65 -17.45
N ASP A 167 9.48 -5.98 -17.61
CA ASP A 167 9.49 -6.68 -18.90
C ASP A 167 8.12 -6.69 -19.60
N LEU A 168 7.04 -6.26 -18.94
CA LEU A 168 5.71 -6.11 -19.53
C LEU A 168 5.50 -4.74 -20.22
N LEU A 169 6.41 -3.80 -19.97
CA LEU A 169 6.21 -2.37 -20.26
C LEU A 169 6.72 -1.96 -21.65
N TYR A 170 6.04 -2.45 -22.69
CA TYR A 170 6.26 -2.05 -24.07
C TYR A 170 5.25 -0.98 -24.54
N ASP A 171 5.56 -0.28 -25.63
CA ASP A 171 4.68 0.73 -26.22
C ASP A 171 3.27 0.20 -26.54
N ARG A 172 3.17 -1.09 -26.91
CA ARG A 172 1.91 -1.79 -27.19
C ARG A 172 1.95 -3.21 -26.64
N THR A 173 1.42 -3.40 -25.44
CA THR A 173 1.30 -4.73 -24.82
C THR A 173 -0.07 -5.32 -25.16
N PRO A 174 -0.13 -6.50 -25.81
CA PRO A 174 -1.39 -7.20 -26.10
C PRO A 174 -2.25 -7.42 -24.84
N THR A 175 -3.57 -7.28 -24.97
CA THR A 175 -4.50 -7.33 -23.83
C THR A 175 -4.57 -8.70 -23.16
N ASP A 176 -4.38 -9.77 -23.91
CA ASP A 176 -4.28 -11.14 -23.41
C ASP A 176 -3.03 -11.36 -22.55
N ILE A 177 -1.89 -10.78 -22.95
CA ILE A 177 -0.66 -10.82 -22.15
C ILE A 177 -0.85 -10.02 -20.85
N VAL A 178 -1.47 -8.85 -20.92
CA VAL A 178 -1.80 -8.06 -19.71
C VAL A 178 -2.74 -8.83 -18.78
N PHE A 179 -3.76 -9.50 -19.34
CA PHE A 179 -4.69 -10.34 -18.57
C PHE A 179 -3.96 -11.45 -17.82
N GLN A 180 -3.09 -12.18 -18.53
CA GLN A 180 -2.34 -13.28 -17.94
C GLN A 180 -1.39 -12.78 -16.86
N SER A 181 -0.69 -11.67 -17.10
CA SER A 181 0.22 -11.08 -16.12
C SER A 181 -0.51 -10.56 -14.88
N LEU A 182 -1.70 -9.94 -15.03
CA LEU A 182 -2.53 -9.55 -13.87
C LEU A 182 -2.92 -10.76 -13.02
N LYS A 183 -3.28 -11.88 -13.68
CA LYS A 183 -3.65 -13.12 -13.01
C LYS A 183 -2.47 -13.71 -12.26
N GLU A 184 -1.33 -13.88 -12.92
CA GLU A 184 -0.11 -14.41 -12.31
C GLU A 184 0.37 -13.54 -11.15
N LYS A 185 0.30 -12.20 -11.30
CA LYS A 185 0.76 -11.28 -10.26
C LYS A 185 -0.08 -11.34 -9.00
N GLN A 186 -1.41 -11.42 -9.11
CA GLN A 186 -2.25 -11.57 -7.90
C GLN A 186 -2.06 -12.92 -7.21
N GLU A 187 -1.83 -13.99 -7.97
CA GLU A 187 -1.56 -15.33 -7.43
C GLU A 187 -0.22 -15.34 -6.69
N LEU A 188 0.81 -14.75 -7.29
CA LEU A 188 2.13 -14.57 -6.68
C LEU A 188 2.06 -13.72 -5.39
N GLU A 189 1.34 -12.60 -5.41
CA GLU A 189 1.17 -11.76 -4.22
C GLU A 189 0.45 -12.50 -3.08
N LEU A 190 -0.58 -13.28 -3.41
CA LEU A 190 -1.27 -14.13 -2.43
C LEU A 190 -0.32 -15.20 -1.88
N PHE A 191 0.46 -15.86 -2.73
CA PHE A 191 1.43 -16.85 -2.28
C PHE A 191 2.50 -16.24 -1.36
N ASN A 192 3.06 -15.08 -1.73
CA ASN A 192 4.01 -14.33 -0.91
C ASN A 192 3.40 -13.88 0.43
N LEU A 193 2.10 -13.58 0.45
CA LEU A 193 1.37 -13.26 1.68
C LEU A 193 1.25 -14.47 2.59
N LEU A 194 0.88 -15.64 2.04
CA LEU A 194 0.65 -16.87 2.80
C LEU A 194 1.94 -17.53 3.30
N THR A 195 3.08 -17.24 2.66
CA THR A 195 4.40 -17.74 3.05
C THR A 195 5.21 -16.74 3.89
N ALA A 196 4.66 -15.54 4.16
CA ALA A 196 5.34 -14.50 4.92
C ALA A 196 5.75 -14.97 6.32
N GLY A 197 6.99 -14.64 6.70
CA GLY A 197 7.55 -14.98 8.01
C GLY A 197 7.84 -16.47 8.22
N MET A 198 7.69 -17.30 7.19
CA MET A 198 8.26 -18.64 7.17
C MET A 198 9.75 -18.51 6.91
N LYS A 199 10.58 -18.92 7.86
CA LYS A 199 12.01 -19.11 7.56
C LYS A 199 12.09 -20.18 6.48
N PRO A 200 12.93 -20.02 5.44
CA PRO A 200 13.30 -21.18 4.64
C PRO A 200 13.78 -22.24 5.64
N TRP A 201 13.33 -23.48 5.46
CA TRP A 201 13.91 -24.61 6.17
C TRP A 201 15.37 -24.68 5.73
N HIS A 202 16.23 -23.87 6.34
CA HIS A 202 17.63 -24.18 6.42
C HIS A 202 17.64 -25.49 7.21
N ALA A 203 17.88 -26.58 6.48
CA ALA A 203 18.54 -27.71 7.09
C ALA A 203 19.72 -27.12 7.85
N ASP A 204 19.72 -27.26 9.18
CA ASP A 204 20.91 -27.08 9.99
C ASP A 204 21.97 -28.05 9.45
N GLU A 205 22.70 -27.63 8.41
CA GLU A 205 24.01 -28.17 8.11
C GLU A 205 24.95 -27.62 9.19
N GLY A 206 25.25 -28.46 10.18
CA GLY A 206 26.39 -28.22 11.07
C GLY A 206 26.08 -28.16 12.55
N SER A 207 25.46 -29.20 13.11
CA SER A 207 25.87 -29.66 14.44
C SER A 207 26.48 -31.04 14.31
N GLU A 208 27.78 -31.08 14.06
CA GLU A 208 28.61 -32.25 14.39
C GLU A 208 29.28 -32.04 15.76
N PRO A 209 29.51 -33.13 16.50
CA PRO A 209 29.72 -33.16 17.96
C PRO A 209 31.08 -32.64 18.46
#